data_AF-A0A178XZY2-F1
#
_entry.id   AF-A0A178XZY2-F1
#
_cell.length_a   1.000
_cell.length_b   1.000
_cell.length_c   1.000
_cell.angle_alpha   90.00
_cell.angle_beta   90.00
_cell.angle_gamma   90.00
#
_symmetry.space_group_name_H-M   'P 1'
#
loop_
_entity.id
_entity.type
_entity.pdbx_description
1 polymer ?
#
loop_
_entity_poly.entity_id
_entity_poly.type
_entity_poly.pdbx_seq_one_letter_code
_entity_poly.pdbx_strand_id
1 'polypeptide(L)'
;MSGPKRRKAKYKATLIYADEPQLLLLTAQSVNVIAVAIPDADETKSMFLAATATRKDWQSYMDGAVDLRYLFTYPKSRLAYTFDLNKMSSGEVMLAPFTDALPEEYLPESRMFSSHHTEDLPVEPTAVGAETLYVDGEWDMPEFGAFYQRYSDVYSFIAATRNWANAQVDAQSRQRIQNTFRTKPFEGGFSYVHFFQELVEKVLRTQRLGLERISYASPGSVVISGEDELFSDMNEIIPNFLDNRRDLSKLYSSLYKYLSENHYLKMSGTAFATAPAGEDYIFLQAEQLTEMMGSLNFETVKALTGGNALVTAKIILAFYRRLEEASAYFAQGRVNFTDLQ
;
A
#
# COMPACT_ATOMS: atom_id res chain seq x y z
N MET A 1 -25.60 -23.41 2.48
CA MET A 1 -25.46 -22.15 1.73
C MET A 1 -26.29 -22.28 0.45
N SER A 2 -27.16 -21.32 0.14
CA SER A 2 -27.90 -21.32 -1.13
C SER A 2 -26.90 -21.14 -2.27
N GLY A 3 -26.89 -22.06 -3.24
CA GLY A 3 -25.96 -22.02 -4.38
C GLY A 3 -26.11 -20.74 -5.22
N PRO A 4 -25.16 -20.48 -6.14
CA PRO A 4 -25.23 -19.31 -7.01
C PRO A 4 -26.56 -19.30 -7.77
N LYS A 5 -27.27 -18.18 -7.70
CA LYS A 5 -28.53 -17.94 -8.43
C LYS A 5 -28.25 -17.14 -9.69
N ARG A 6 -29.12 -17.30 -10.70
CA ARG A 6 -29.17 -16.42 -11.87
C ARG A 6 -29.22 -14.96 -11.44
N ARG A 7 -28.46 -14.11 -12.12
CA ARG A 7 -28.39 -12.67 -11.81
C ARG A 7 -28.15 -11.86 -13.07
N LYS A 8 -28.65 -10.62 -13.04
CA LYS A 8 -28.31 -9.63 -14.06
C LYS A 8 -26.94 -9.03 -13.78
N ALA A 9 -26.17 -8.81 -14.83
CA ALA A 9 -24.93 -8.05 -14.78
C ALA A 9 -24.97 -6.96 -15.85
N LYS A 10 -24.45 -5.79 -15.51
CA LYS A 10 -24.34 -4.64 -16.42
C LYS A 10 -22.95 -4.61 -17.04
N TYR A 11 -22.88 -4.48 -18.36
CA TYR A 11 -21.63 -4.22 -19.07
C TYR A 11 -20.97 -2.94 -18.56
N LYS A 12 -19.65 -3.00 -18.36
CA LYS A 12 -18.84 -1.84 -18.00
C LYS A 12 -17.83 -1.51 -19.06
N ALA A 13 -17.05 -2.50 -19.49
CA ALA A 13 -16.00 -2.28 -20.47
C ALA A 13 -15.53 -3.57 -21.13
N THR A 14 -14.93 -3.42 -22.31
CA THR A 14 -14.14 -4.45 -22.96
C THR A 14 -12.67 -4.27 -22.58
N LEU A 15 -12.14 -5.25 -21.85
CA LEU A 15 -10.77 -5.24 -21.34
C LEU A 15 -9.77 -5.66 -22.41
N ILE A 16 -10.12 -6.66 -23.22
CA ILE A 16 -9.32 -7.13 -24.35
C ILE A 16 -10.25 -7.39 -25.52
N TYR A 17 -9.95 -6.76 -26.65
CA TYR A 17 -10.60 -6.97 -27.94
C TYR A 17 -9.57 -7.49 -28.94
N ALA A 18 -9.84 -8.65 -29.54
CA ALA A 18 -9.02 -9.23 -30.61
C ALA A 18 -9.97 -9.89 -31.61
N ASP A 19 -10.26 -9.18 -32.70
CA ASP A 19 -11.32 -9.43 -33.70
C ASP A 19 -12.76 -9.46 -33.15
N GLU A 20 -12.93 -9.91 -31.91
CA GLU A 20 -14.14 -9.88 -31.10
C GLU A 20 -13.75 -9.64 -29.61
N PRO A 21 -14.71 -9.35 -28.71
CA PRO A 21 -14.41 -9.18 -27.30
C PRO A 21 -13.91 -10.50 -26.68
N GLN A 22 -12.70 -10.48 -26.11
CA GLN A 22 -12.07 -11.65 -25.48
C GLN A 22 -12.17 -11.61 -23.96
N LEU A 23 -12.16 -10.41 -23.39
CA LEU A 23 -12.22 -10.18 -21.95
C LEU A 23 -13.13 -9.00 -21.63
N LEU A 24 -14.10 -9.20 -20.75
CA LEU A 24 -15.10 -8.21 -20.37
C LEU A 24 -15.07 -7.92 -18.87
N LEU A 25 -15.33 -6.65 -18.54
CA LEU A 25 -15.70 -6.20 -17.21
C LEU A 25 -17.20 -5.95 -17.15
N LEU A 26 -17.85 -6.60 -16.18
CA LEU A 26 -19.25 -6.44 -15.86
C LEU A 26 -19.40 -6.04 -14.38
N THR A 27 -20.58 -5.57 -13.99
CA THR A 27 -20.93 -5.35 -12.58
C THR A 27 -22.26 -6.02 -12.25
N ALA A 28 -22.27 -6.82 -11.19
CA ALA A 28 -23.49 -7.42 -10.64
C ALA A 28 -23.58 -7.11 -9.15
N GLN A 29 -24.63 -6.41 -8.71
CA GLN A 29 -24.85 -6.04 -7.30
C GLN A 29 -23.61 -5.35 -6.67
N SER A 30 -23.00 -4.41 -7.40
CA SER A 30 -21.79 -3.69 -6.99
C SER A 30 -20.51 -4.53 -6.84
N VAL A 31 -20.52 -5.79 -7.31
CA VAL A 31 -19.35 -6.66 -7.39
C VAL A 31 -18.85 -6.69 -8.83
N ASN A 32 -17.53 -6.64 -9.01
CA ASN A 32 -16.91 -6.79 -10.32
C ASN A 32 -17.07 -8.24 -10.79
N VAL A 33 -17.39 -8.41 -12.07
CA VAL A 33 -17.48 -9.71 -12.71
C VAL A 33 -16.60 -9.66 -13.94
N ILE A 34 -15.59 -10.52 -13.97
CA ILE A 34 -14.63 -10.62 -15.07
C ILE A 34 -15.02 -11.81 -15.92
N ALA A 35 -15.14 -11.60 -17.23
CA ALA A 35 -15.63 -12.64 -18.13
C ALA A 35 -14.69 -12.86 -19.31
N VAL A 36 -14.24 -14.11 -19.48
CA VAL A 36 -13.38 -14.54 -20.59
C VAL A 36 -14.23 -15.26 -21.64
N ALA A 37 -13.96 -15.00 -22.92
CA ALA A 37 -14.60 -15.71 -24.01
C ALA A 37 -14.23 -17.20 -23.95
N ILE A 38 -15.21 -18.07 -24.22
CA ILE A 38 -15.02 -19.52 -24.26
C ILE A 38 -15.63 -20.09 -25.54
N PRO A 39 -15.07 -21.18 -26.09
CA PRO A 39 -15.64 -21.82 -27.27
C PRO A 39 -17.02 -22.43 -26.97
N ASP A 40 -17.92 -22.40 -27.96
CA ASP A 40 -19.19 -23.13 -27.96
C ASP A 40 -19.31 -23.89 -29.29
N ALA A 41 -19.96 -25.05 -29.27
CA ALA A 41 -20.18 -25.84 -30.48
C ALA A 41 -21.09 -25.13 -31.50
N ASP A 42 -21.88 -24.15 -31.04
CA ASP A 42 -22.71 -23.29 -31.87
C ASP A 42 -21.97 -21.97 -32.16
N GLU A 43 -21.40 -21.87 -33.37
CA GLU A 43 -20.66 -20.69 -33.86
C GLU A 43 -21.50 -19.39 -33.87
N THR A 44 -22.83 -19.49 -33.71
CA THR A 44 -23.70 -18.31 -33.62
C THR A 44 -23.76 -17.70 -32.22
N LYS A 45 -23.17 -18.36 -31.21
CA LYS A 45 -23.11 -17.87 -29.83
C LYS A 45 -21.76 -17.24 -29.54
N SER A 46 -21.80 -16.20 -28.72
CA SER A 46 -20.59 -15.58 -28.18
C SER A 46 -20.57 -15.86 -26.68
N MET A 47 -20.05 -17.04 -26.31
CA MET A 47 -20.13 -17.55 -24.93
C MET A 47 -18.98 -17.02 -24.07
N PHE A 48 -19.29 -16.74 -22.81
CA PHE A 48 -18.33 -16.27 -21.82
C PHE A 48 -18.42 -17.07 -20.53
N LEU A 49 -17.27 -17.35 -19.92
CA LEU A 49 -17.13 -17.77 -18.53
C LEU A 49 -16.85 -16.54 -17.67
N ALA A 50 -17.68 -16.29 -16.66
CA ALA A 50 -17.58 -15.14 -15.77
C ALA A 50 -17.26 -15.56 -14.33
N ALA A 51 -16.38 -14.82 -13.65
CA ALA A 51 -16.08 -14.98 -12.24
C ALA A 51 -16.28 -13.66 -11.48
N THR A 52 -16.88 -13.71 -10.29
CA THR A 52 -16.94 -12.54 -9.39
C THR A 52 -15.56 -12.26 -8.79
N ALA A 53 -15.09 -11.03 -8.91
CA ALA A 53 -13.89 -10.54 -8.26
C ALA A 53 -14.24 -9.53 -7.16
N THR A 54 -13.64 -9.66 -5.98
CA THR A 54 -13.75 -8.61 -4.96
C THR A 54 -13.03 -7.35 -5.45
N ARG A 55 -13.34 -6.19 -4.86
CA ARG A 55 -12.60 -4.95 -5.17
C ARG A 55 -11.09 -5.12 -4.96
N LYS A 56 -10.70 -5.87 -3.92
CA LYS A 56 -9.29 -6.16 -3.62
C LYS A 56 -8.65 -7.01 -4.71
N ASP A 57 -9.25 -8.14 -5.08
CA ASP A 57 -8.67 -9.04 -6.09
C ASP A 57 -8.61 -8.36 -7.46
N TRP A 58 -9.66 -7.63 -7.83
CA TRP A 58 -9.67 -6.82 -9.05
C TRP A 58 -8.52 -5.80 -9.05
N GLN A 59 -8.33 -5.09 -7.94
CA GLN A 59 -7.24 -4.13 -7.82
C GLN A 59 -5.87 -4.81 -7.94
N SER A 60 -5.67 -5.96 -7.29
CA SER A 60 -4.43 -6.73 -7.40
C SER A 60 -4.13 -7.19 -8.81
N TYR A 61 -5.15 -7.53 -9.61
CA TYR A 61 -4.96 -7.82 -11.03
C TYR A 61 -4.55 -6.58 -11.82
N MET A 62 -5.24 -5.46 -11.62
CA MET A 62 -4.91 -4.17 -12.26
C MET A 62 -3.52 -3.64 -11.88
N ASP A 63 -3.03 -3.99 -10.69
CA ASP A 63 -1.69 -3.65 -10.21
C ASP A 63 -0.62 -4.65 -10.71
N GLY A 64 -1.00 -5.69 -11.46
CA GLY A 64 -0.07 -6.74 -11.93
C GLY A 64 0.44 -7.67 -10.81
N ALA A 65 -0.13 -7.61 -9.61
CA ALA A 65 0.26 -8.45 -8.48
C ALA A 65 -0.25 -9.90 -8.61
N VAL A 66 -1.31 -10.12 -9.38
CA VAL A 66 -1.85 -11.43 -9.74
C VAL A 66 -2.19 -11.47 -11.22
N ASP A 67 -2.14 -12.65 -11.83
CA ASP A 67 -2.53 -12.83 -13.23
C ASP A 67 -4.06 -12.94 -13.38
N LEU A 68 -4.55 -12.89 -14.62
CA LEU A 68 -5.98 -13.01 -14.89
C LEU A 68 -6.55 -14.34 -14.39
N ARG A 69 -5.79 -15.43 -14.54
CA ARG A 69 -6.17 -16.79 -14.13
C ARG A 69 -6.43 -16.89 -12.63
N TYR A 70 -5.68 -16.15 -11.80
CA TYR A 70 -5.91 -16.08 -10.36
C TYR A 70 -7.37 -15.75 -10.04
N LEU A 71 -7.97 -14.77 -10.73
CA LEU A 71 -9.35 -14.33 -10.48
C LEU A 71 -10.40 -15.44 -10.65
N PHE A 72 -10.11 -16.46 -11.46
CA PHE A 72 -11.00 -17.59 -11.73
C PHE A 72 -10.72 -18.81 -10.82
N THR A 73 -9.50 -18.96 -10.32
CA THR A 73 -9.05 -20.23 -9.72
C THR A 73 -8.81 -20.16 -8.21
N TYR A 74 -8.44 -19.00 -7.67
CA TYR A 74 -7.96 -18.90 -6.29
C TYR A 74 -8.92 -18.22 -5.29
N PRO A 75 -9.63 -17.12 -5.60
CA PRO A 75 -10.46 -16.42 -4.63
C PRO A 75 -11.51 -17.33 -3.98
N LYS A 76 -11.59 -17.30 -2.64
CA LYS A 76 -12.44 -18.19 -1.83
C LYS A 76 -13.94 -17.92 -2.01
N SER A 77 -14.31 -16.66 -2.21
CA SER A 77 -15.71 -16.22 -2.36
C SER A 77 -16.15 -16.13 -3.82
N ARG A 78 -15.41 -16.74 -4.75
CA ARG A 78 -15.74 -16.66 -6.18
C ARG A 78 -17.04 -17.40 -6.48
N LEU A 79 -17.85 -16.80 -7.34
CA LEU A 79 -18.98 -17.44 -7.98
C LEU A 79 -18.72 -17.42 -9.48
N ALA A 80 -18.85 -18.58 -10.12
CA ALA A 80 -18.70 -18.74 -11.55
C ALA A 80 -20.06 -18.70 -12.24
N TYR A 81 -20.07 -18.15 -13.45
CA TYR A 81 -21.25 -17.99 -14.29
C TYR A 81 -20.88 -18.22 -15.75
N THR A 82 -21.88 -18.49 -16.58
CA THR A 82 -21.76 -18.36 -18.03
C THR A 82 -22.85 -17.46 -18.58
N PHE A 83 -22.61 -16.86 -19.73
CA PHE A 83 -23.62 -16.13 -20.49
C PHE A 83 -23.24 -16.08 -21.97
N ASP A 84 -24.21 -15.71 -22.79
CA ASP A 84 -24.06 -15.47 -24.22
C ASP A 84 -24.15 -13.96 -24.45
N LEU A 85 -23.06 -13.35 -24.94
CA LEU A 85 -22.98 -11.91 -25.20
C LEU A 85 -23.98 -11.48 -26.28
N ASN A 86 -24.33 -12.35 -27.22
CA ASN A 86 -25.31 -12.05 -28.27
C ASN A 86 -26.74 -11.85 -27.70
N LYS A 87 -26.98 -12.29 -26.46
CA LYS A 87 -28.24 -12.05 -25.73
C LYS A 87 -28.23 -10.78 -24.88
N MET A 88 -27.17 -9.96 -24.97
CA MET A 88 -27.10 -8.69 -24.29
C MET A 88 -28.20 -7.75 -24.77
N SER A 89 -28.93 -7.14 -23.84
CA SER A 89 -29.97 -6.16 -24.14
C SER A 89 -29.84 -4.98 -23.21
N SER A 90 -29.84 -3.75 -23.77
CA SER A 90 -29.67 -2.51 -23.01
C SER A 90 -28.42 -2.49 -22.11
N GLY A 91 -27.33 -3.15 -22.56
CA GLY A 91 -26.08 -3.26 -21.81
C GLY A 91 -26.15 -4.21 -20.61
N GLU A 92 -27.16 -5.08 -20.53
CA GLU A 92 -27.29 -6.10 -19.48
C GLU A 92 -27.22 -7.51 -20.07
N VAL A 93 -26.59 -8.42 -19.33
CA VAL A 93 -26.56 -9.86 -19.60
C VAL A 93 -27.12 -10.65 -18.42
N MET A 94 -27.73 -11.80 -18.72
CA MET A 94 -28.21 -12.75 -17.71
C MET A 94 -27.14 -13.79 -17.43
N LEU A 95 -26.54 -13.72 -16.24
CA LEU A 95 -25.56 -14.68 -15.77
C LEU A 95 -26.26 -15.97 -15.30
N ALA A 96 -25.94 -17.09 -15.94
CA ALA A 96 -26.34 -18.42 -15.52
C ALA A 96 -25.28 -19.02 -14.59
N PRO A 97 -25.64 -19.54 -13.40
CA PRO A 97 -24.67 -20.16 -12.50
C PRO A 97 -23.90 -21.30 -13.17
N PHE A 98 -22.59 -21.32 -12.99
CA PHE A 98 -21.74 -22.44 -13.36
C PHE A 98 -21.31 -23.15 -12.07
N THR A 99 -21.78 -24.38 -11.86
CA THR A 99 -21.57 -25.13 -10.62
C THR A 99 -20.57 -26.27 -10.75
N ASP A 100 -20.23 -26.65 -11.98
CA ASP A 100 -19.28 -27.72 -12.23
C ASP A 100 -17.84 -27.24 -12.00
N ALA A 101 -16.91 -28.19 -11.95
CA ALA A 101 -15.49 -27.85 -11.95
C ALA A 101 -15.17 -27.07 -13.23
N LEU A 102 -14.46 -25.95 -13.10
CA LEU A 102 -14.05 -25.14 -14.25
C LEU A 102 -13.11 -25.96 -15.15
N PRO A 103 -13.48 -26.22 -16.42
CA PRO A 103 -12.60 -26.89 -17.37
C PRO A 103 -11.33 -26.08 -17.58
N GLU A 104 -10.19 -26.76 -17.67
CA GLU A 104 -8.88 -26.12 -17.85
C GLU A 104 -8.82 -25.28 -19.14
N GLU A 105 -9.48 -25.76 -20.20
CA GLU A 105 -9.60 -25.10 -21.51
C GLU A 105 -10.38 -23.78 -21.49
N TYR A 106 -11.19 -23.52 -20.46
CA TYR A 106 -11.93 -22.26 -20.30
C TYR A 106 -11.18 -21.24 -19.46
N LEU A 107 -10.09 -21.65 -18.83
CA LEU A 107 -9.33 -20.78 -17.95
C LEU A 107 -8.32 -19.97 -18.75
N PRO A 108 -8.09 -18.70 -18.39
CA PRO A 108 -6.98 -17.94 -18.93
C PRO A 108 -5.66 -18.69 -18.73
N GLU A 109 -4.73 -18.48 -19.67
CA GLU A 109 -3.36 -18.98 -19.53
C GLU A 109 -2.68 -18.40 -18.29
N SER A 110 -1.79 -19.19 -17.69
CA SER A 110 -0.96 -18.71 -16.59
C SER A 110 -0.05 -17.56 -17.05
N ARG A 111 0.22 -16.60 -16.16
CA ARG A 111 1.09 -15.43 -16.41
C ARG A 111 0.51 -14.40 -17.39
N MET A 112 -0.80 -14.43 -17.62
CA MET A 112 -1.50 -13.36 -18.33
C MET A 112 -1.72 -12.16 -17.41
N PHE A 113 -0.72 -11.26 -17.35
CA PHE A 113 -0.81 -9.98 -16.67
C PHE A 113 -1.22 -8.90 -17.68
N SER A 114 -2.14 -8.02 -17.30
CA SER A 114 -2.51 -6.89 -18.15
C SER A 114 -2.89 -5.69 -17.29
N SER A 115 -2.09 -4.63 -17.39
CA SER A 115 -2.41 -3.30 -16.85
C SER A 115 -3.02 -2.36 -17.89
N HIS A 116 -2.86 -2.71 -19.17
CA HIS A 116 -3.41 -1.96 -20.31
C HIS A 116 -4.58 -2.74 -20.90
N HIS A 117 -5.65 -2.03 -21.23
CA HIS A 117 -6.88 -2.59 -21.75
C HIS A 117 -7.33 -1.86 -23.01
N THR A 118 -8.17 -2.49 -23.82
CA THR A 118 -8.69 -1.90 -25.06
C THR A 118 -9.51 -0.64 -24.78
N GLU A 119 -10.40 -0.69 -23.79
CA GLU A 119 -11.14 0.49 -23.33
C GLU A 119 -10.49 1.09 -22.09
N ASP A 120 -10.40 2.42 -22.07
CA ASP A 120 -9.93 3.16 -20.91
C ASP A 120 -10.85 2.93 -19.72
N LEU A 121 -10.29 2.35 -18.67
CA LEU A 121 -10.95 2.22 -17.39
C LEU A 121 -10.59 3.41 -16.51
N PRO A 122 -11.53 3.98 -15.73
CA PRO A 122 -11.21 4.92 -14.67
C PRO A 122 -10.47 4.17 -13.56
N VAL A 123 -9.16 4.06 -13.75
CA VAL A 123 -8.22 3.41 -12.85
C VAL A 123 -7.51 4.53 -12.11
N GLU A 124 -7.42 4.44 -10.78
CA GLU A 124 -6.68 5.43 -10.00
C GLU A 124 -5.24 5.50 -10.52
N PRO A 125 -4.67 6.68 -10.83
CA PRO A 125 -3.32 6.74 -11.36
C PRO A 125 -2.31 6.09 -10.40
N THR A 126 -1.30 5.43 -10.96
CA THR A 126 -0.15 4.91 -10.21
C THR A 126 0.91 5.99 -10.06
N ALA A 127 1.87 5.75 -9.16
CA ALA A 127 3.09 6.54 -9.10
C ALA A 127 3.81 6.55 -10.46
N VAL A 128 4.34 7.70 -10.84
CA VAL A 128 5.05 7.91 -12.12
C VAL A 128 6.54 8.24 -11.88
N GLY A 129 6.87 8.74 -10.69
CA GLY A 129 8.25 9.00 -10.30
C GLY A 129 9.01 7.70 -10.08
N ALA A 130 10.33 7.75 -10.26
CA ALA A 130 11.21 6.61 -10.04
C ALA A 130 12.51 7.06 -9.35
N GLU A 131 12.99 6.23 -8.43
CA GLU A 131 14.27 6.42 -7.74
C GLU A 131 15.12 5.16 -7.92
N THR A 132 16.42 5.36 -8.12
CA THR A 132 17.39 4.27 -8.18
C THR A 132 18.18 4.23 -6.88
N LEU A 133 18.06 3.13 -6.16
CA LEU A 133 18.90 2.80 -5.01
C LEU A 133 20.03 1.90 -5.48
N TYR A 134 21.27 2.36 -5.35
CA TYR A 134 22.45 1.57 -5.67
C TYR A 134 22.72 0.63 -4.50
N VAL A 135 22.85 -0.66 -4.78
CA VAL A 135 23.04 -1.70 -3.77
C VAL A 135 24.41 -2.34 -3.92
N ASP A 136 25.08 -2.59 -2.80
CA ASP A 136 26.39 -3.23 -2.76
C ASP A 136 26.53 -4.18 -1.57
N GLY A 137 27.58 -4.98 -1.59
CA GLY A 137 27.84 -6.05 -0.64
C GLY A 137 26.99 -7.29 -0.85
N GLU A 138 27.09 -8.24 0.08
CA GLU A 138 26.29 -9.46 0.07
C GLU A 138 24.95 -9.23 0.77
N TRP A 139 23.86 -9.74 0.18
CA TRP A 139 22.52 -9.68 0.73
C TRP A 139 21.89 -11.06 0.75
N ASP A 140 21.33 -11.45 1.90
CA ASP A 140 20.37 -12.53 1.94
C ASP A 140 18.94 -12.00 1.71
N MET A 141 18.02 -12.92 1.38
CA MET A 141 16.63 -12.56 1.09
C MET A 141 15.92 -11.91 2.29
N PRO A 142 16.08 -12.41 3.54
CA PRO A 142 15.52 -11.74 4.72
C PRO A 142 16.00 -10.31 4.93
N GLU A 143 17.30 -10.02 4.76
CA GLU A 143 17.88 -8.69 4.91
C GLU A 143 17.37 -7.75 3.83
N PHE A 144 17.30 -8.19 2.57
CA PHE A 144 16.73 -7.39 1.49
C PHE A 144 15.27 -7.02 1.76
N GLY A 145 14.47 -8.01 2.19
CA GLY A 145 13.08 -7.79 2.59
C GLY A 145 12.96 -6.86 3.80
N ALA A 146 13.86 -6.97 4.78
CA ALA A 146 13.88 -6.09 5.94
C ALA A 146 14.20 -4.65 5.56
N PHE A 147 15.23 -4.41 4.73
CA PHE A 147 15.53 -3.08 4.22
C PHE A 147 14.33 -2.48 3.48
N TYR A 148 13.76 -3.20 2.52
CA TYR A 148 12.63 -2.71 1.74
C TYR A 148 11.44 -2.34 2.64
N GLN A 149 11.13 -3.17 3.64
CA GLN A 149 10.07 -2.87 4.60
C GLN A 149 10.37 -1.61 5.41
N ARG A 150 11.61 -1.40 5.88
CA ARG A 150 11.97 -0.22 6.68
C ARG A 150 11.99 1.06 5.86
N TYR A 151 12.52 0.98 4.64
CA TYR A 151 12.45 2.08 3.69
C TYR A 151 11.00 2.46 3.40
N SER A 152 10.14 1.46 3.15
CA SER A 152 8.72 1.65 2.90
C SER A 152 7.95 2.22 4.11
N ASP A 153 8.29 1.79 5.34
CA ASP A 153 7.71 2.31 6.57
C ASP A 153 8.01 3.82 6.72
N VAL A 154 9.26 4.25 6.48
CA VAL A 154 9.68 5.66 6.56
C VAL A 154 8.99 6.49 5.48
N TYR A 155 9.08 6.06 4.23
CA TYR A 155 8.47 6.74 3.10
C TYR A 155 6.95 6.90 3.28
N SER A 156 6.26 5.84 3.69
CA SER A 156 4.79 5.87 3.87
C SER A 156 4.36 6.75 5.03
N PHE A 157 5.21 6.88 6.05
CA PHE A 157 4.96 7.81 7.14
C PHE A 157 5.04 9.27 6.67
N ILE A 158 6.10 9.62 5.91
CA ILE A 158 6.25 10.96 5.32
C ILE A 158 5.04 11.27 4.41
N ALA A 159 4.68 10.33 3.52
CA ALA A 159 3.52 10.44 2.64
C ALA A 159 2.22 10.72 3.41
N ALA A 160 1.97 9.97 4.49
CA ALA A 160 0.79 10.14 5.32
C ALA A 160 0.72 11.54 5.98
N THR A 161 1.87 12.05 6.46
CA THR A 161 1.92 13.39 7.07
C THR A 161 1.69 14.50 6.03
N ARG A 162 2.31 14.43 4.84
CA ARG A 162 2.07 15.39 3.75
C ARG A 162 0.63 15.36 3.26
N ASN A 163 0.06 14.18 3.06
CA ASN A 163 -1.33 14.04 2.62
C ASN A 163 -2.34 14.61 3.61
N TRP A 164 -2.06 14.51 4.91
CA TRP A 164 -2.89 15.14 5.93
C TRP A 164 -2.82 16.67 5.84
N ALA A 165 -1.63 17.22 5.66
CA ALA A 165 -1.40 18.66 5.54
C ALA A 165 -1.90 19.25 4.20
N ASN A 166 -1.97 18.44 3.15
CA ASN A 166 -2.39 18.88 1.82
C ASN A 166 -3.92 19.02 1.71
N ALA A 167 -4.39 20.25 1.52
CA ALA A 167 -5.82 20.57 1.40
C ALA A 167 -6.48 19.99 0.13
N GLN A 168 -5.69 19.63 -0.90
CA GLN A 168 -6.18 19.04 -2.15
C GLN A 168 -6.51 17.55 -2.01
N VAL A 169 -6.02 16.88 -0.96
CA VAL A 169 -6.36 15.48 -0.70
C VAL A 169 -7.79 15.40 -0.17
N ASP A 170 -8.58 14.51 -0.75
CA ASP A 170 -9.99 14.35 -0.41
C ASP A 170 -10.19 14.02 1.08
N ALA A 171 -11.33 14.45 1.62
CA ALA A 171 -11.62 14.31 3.04
C ALA A 171 -11.68 12.84 3.49
N GLN A 172 -12.07 11.91 2.62
CA GLN A 172 -12.15 10.49 2.97
C GLN A 172 -10.76 9.87 3.10
N SER A 173 -9.82 10.24 2.24
CA SER A 173 -8.42 9.80 2.32
C SER A 173 -7.73 10.39 3.55
N ARG A 174 -7.92 11.68 3.84
CA ARG A 174 -7.42 12.30 5.09
C ARG A 174 -8.01 11.66 6.34
N GLN A 175 -9.30 11.32 6.33
CA GLN A 175 -9.93 10.61 7.45
C GLN A 175 -9.36 9.20 7.63
N ARG A 176 -9.08 8.48 6.54
CA ARG A 176 -8.45 7.16 6.59
C ARG A 176 -7.07 7.23 7.24
N ILE A 177 -6.26 8.21 6.87
CA ILE A 177 -4.94 8.46 7.48
C ILE A 177 -5.12 8.78 8.98
N GLN A 178 -5.97 9.74 9.33
CA GLN A 178 -6.21 10.12 10.73
C GLN A 178 -6.65 8.93 11.59
N ASN A 179 -7.52 8.07 11.07
CA ASN A 179 -7.98 6.89 11.79
C ASN A 179 -6.82 5.94 12.12
N THR A 180 -5.83 5.79 11.23
CA THR A 180 -4.63 4.98 11.50
C THR A 180 -3.82 5.52 12.69
N PHE A 181 -3.73 6.85 12.85
CA PHE A 181 -3.02 7.48 13.98
C PHE A 181 -3.80 7.44 15.31
N ARG A 182 -5.12 7.31 15.28
CA ARG A 182 -5.97 7.45 16.49
C ARG A 182 -6.58 6.17 17.03
N THR A 183 -6.71 5.14 16.21
CA THR A 183 -7.44 3.91 16.58
C THR A 183 -6.60 2.89 17.32
N LYS A 184 -5.27 3.01 17.30
CA LYS A 184 -4.36 2.07 17.97
C LYS A 184 -4.13 2.47 19.43
N PRO A 185 -4.02 1.51 20.35
CA PRO A 185 -3.77 1.81 21.77
C PRO A 185 -2.32 2.22 22.06
N PHE A 186 -1.36 1.83 21.20
CA PHE A 186 0.09 2.10 21.35
C PHE A 186 0.69 1.65 22.69
N GLU A 187 0.20 0.54 23.23
CA GLU A 187 0.65 -0.03 24.52
C GLU A 187 1.84 -0.99 24.39
N GLY A 188 2.19 -1.40 23.16
CA GLY A 188 3.29 -2.34 22.91
C GLY A 188 3.73 -2.45 21.45
N GLY A 189 4.77 -3.26 21.21
CA GLY A 189 5.44 -3.40 19.92
C GLY A 189 4.51 -3.74 18.74
N PHE A 190 3.57 -4.67 18.95
CA PHE A 190 2.61 -5.09 17.92
C PHE A 190 1.73 -3.94 17.41
N SER A 191 1.38 -2.96 18.25
CA SER A 191 0.59 -1.80 17.82
C SER A 191 1.34 -0.97 16.78
N TYR A 192 2.65 -0.83 16.91
CA TYR A 192 3.47 -0.08 15.96
C TYR A 192 3.66 -0.83 14.64
N VAL A 193 3.83 -2.15 14.69
CA VAL A 193 3.92 -2.98 13.47
C VAL A 193 2.65 -2.82 12.63
N HIS A 194 1.48 -2.98 13.25
CA HIS A 194 0.20 -2.79 12.55
C HIS A 194 -0.03 -1.35 12.10
N PHE A 195 0.44 -0.37 12.88
CA PHE A 195 0.37 1.05 12.48
C PHE A 195 1.11 1.30 11.16
N PHE A 196 2.37 0.89 11.05
CA PHE A 196 3.13 1.09 9.80
C PHE A 196 2.58 0.26 8.63
N GLN A 197 2.16 -0.98 8.87
CA GLN A 197 1.50 -1.80 7.84
C GLN A 197 0.23 -1.11 7.31
N GLU A 198 -0.61 -0.58 8.19
CA GLU A 198 -1.80 0.15 7.78
C GLU A 198 -1.47 1.44 7.04
N LEU A 199 -0.42 2.17 7.44
CA LEU A 199 0.02 3.36 6.71
C LEU A 199 0.36 3.03 5.26
N VAL A 200 1.19 2.02 5.02
CA VAL A 200 1.57 1.57 3.66
C VAL A 200 0.31 1.28 2.82
N GLU A 201 -0.70 0.64 3.40
CA GLU A 201 -1.97 0.36 2.71
C GLU A 201 -2.83 1.61 2.45
N LYS A 202 -2.73 2.65 3.29
CA LYS A 202 -3.55 3.87 3.20
C LYS A 202 -2.92 5.00 2.39
N VAL A 203 -1.63 4.92 2.04
CA VAL A 203 -0.99 5.85 1.10
C VAL A 203 -1.76 5.86 -0.24
N LEU A 204 -1.88 7.04 -0.85
CA LEU A 204 -2.55 7.23 -2.14
C LEU A 204 -1.84 6.40 -3.22
N ARG A 205 -2.60 5.86 -4.18
CA ARG A 205 -2.03 4.97 -5.21
C ARG A 205 -0.94 5.65 -6.05
N THR A 206 -1.05 6.96 -6.26
CA THR A 206 -0.05 7.80 -6.95
C THR A 206 1.27 7.96 -6.19
N GLN A 207 1.31 7.52 -4.94
CA GLN A 207 2.46 7.68 -4.04
C GLN A 207 3.00 6.34 -3.55
N ARG A 208 2.25 5.24 -3.72
CA ARG A 208 2.66 3.93 -3.21
C ARG A 208 3.99 3.50 -3.82
N LEU A 209 4.91 3.07 -2.95
CA LEU A 209 6.17 2.50 -3.38
C LEU A 209 5.95 1.19 -4.14
N GLY A 210 6.43 1.15 -5.37
CA GLY A 210 6.52 -0.04 -6.19
C GLY A 210 7.95 -0.48 -6.42
N LEU A 211 8.15 -1.75 -6.72
CA LEU A 211 9.43 -2.29 -7.18
C LEU A 211 9.36 -2.46 -8.70
N GLU A 212 10.15 -1.71 -9.46
CA GLU A 212 10.14 -1.78 -10.93
C GLU A 212 11.19 -2.75 -11.46
N ARG A 213 12.41 -2.67 -10.93
CA ARG A 213 13.54 -3.45 -11.43
C ARG A 213 14.54 -3.73 -10.34
N ILE A 214 15.02 -4.96 -10.29
CA ILE A 214 16.20 -5.34 -9.51
C ILE A 214 17.27 -5.80 -10.48
N SER A 215 18.44 -5.16 -10.42
CA SER A 215 19.68 -5.66 -11.01
C SER A 215 20.59 -6.05 -9.85
N TYR A 216 20.53 -7.33 -9.48
CA TYR A 216 21.39 -7.86 -8.43
C TYR A 216 22.74 -8.29 -9.04
N ALA A 217 23.71 -7.41 -8.89
CA ALA A 217 25.14 -7.64 -9.02
C ALA A 217 25.78 -6.82 -7.89
N SER A 218 27.03 -7.08 -7.49
CA SER A 218 27.77 -6.18 -6.59
C SER A 218 28.86 -5.52 -7.44
N PRO A 219 28.73 -4.22 -7.79
CA PRO A 219 27.61 -3.32 -7.48
C PRO A 219 26.36 -3.56 -8.36
N GLY A 220 25.18 -3.19 -7.86
CA GLY A 220 23.88 -3.40 -8.49
C GLY A 220 22.91 -2.26 -8.20
N SER A 221 21.65 -2.41 -8.63
CA SER A 221 20.65 -1.34 -8.48
C SER A 221 19.24 -1.88 -8.26
N VAL A 222 18.47 -1.19 -7.43
CA VAL A 222 17.03 -1.37 -7.26
C VAL A 222 16.33 -0.10 -7.74
N VAL A 223 15.48 -0.22 -8.75
CA VAL A 223 14.62 0.87 -9.22
C VAL A 223 13.26 0.71 -8.57
N ILE A 224 12.85 1.73 -7.82
CA ILE A 224 11.56 1.81 -7.15
C ILE A 224 10.73 2.93 -7.75
N SER A 225 9.42 2.76 -7.79
CA SER A 225 8.47 3.80 -8.22
C SER A 225 7.78 4.46 -7.05
N GLY A 226 7.45 5.74 -7.18
CA GLY A 226 6.92 6.57 -6.10
C GLY A 226 6.62 8.01 -6.56
N GLU A 227 6.41 8.91 -5.61
CA GLU A 227 6.26 10.35 -5.86
C GLU A 227 7.61 11.04 -5.69
N ASP A 228 8.01 11.87 -6.66
CA ASP A 228 9.33 12.52 -6.68
C ASP A 228 9.60 13.41 -5.45
N GLU A 229 8.56 14.09 -4.95
CA GLU A 229 8.68 14.89 -3.73
C GLU A 229 9.00 14.03 -2.50
N LEU A 230 8.42 12.83 -2.42
CA LEU A 230 8.68 11.91 -1.31
C LEU A 230 10.07 11.28 -1.42
N PHE A 231 10.55 10.99 -2.63
CA PHE A 231 11.94 10.61 -2.83
C PHE A 231 12.91 11.73 -2.43
N SER A 232 12.57 12.99 -2.73
CA SER A 232 13.37 14.14 -2.29
C SER A 232 13.43 14.23 -0.76
N ASP A 233 12.32 14.00 -0.07
CA ASP A 233 12.29 13.93 1.40
C ASP A 233 13.15 12.76 1.93
N MET A 234 13.16 11.61 1.27
CA MET A 234 14.03 10.47 1.63
C MET A 234 15.52 10.80 1.47
N ASN A 235 15.88 11.48 0.37
CA ASN A 235 17.24 11.95 0.09
C ASN A 235 17.72 13.04 1.07
N GLU A 236 16.80 13.76 1.72
CA GLU A 236 17.14 14.74 2.75
C GLU A 236 17.23 14.08 4.14
N ILE A 237 16.20 13.33 4.52
CA ILE A 237 16.05 12.83 5.89
C ILE A 237 17.08 11.77 6.26
N ILE A 238 17.46 10.87 5.34
CA ILE A 238 18.41 9.80 5.62
C ILE A 238 19.83 10.35 5.85
N PRO A 239 20.41 11.17 4.93
CA PRO A 239 21.71 11.79 5.17
C PRO A 239 21.71 12.68 6.42
N ASN A 240 20.67 13.50 6.60
CA ASN A 240 20.54 14.33 7.80
C ASN A 240 20.52 13.50 9.10
N PHE A 241 19.81 12.37 9.09
CA PHE A 241 19.80 11.44 10.22
C PHE A 241 21.19 10.87 10.52
N LEU A 242 21.93 10.48 9.48
CA LEU A 242 23.29 9.95 9.62
C LEU A 242 24.27 10.98 10.18
N ASP A 243 24.22 12.20 9.67
CA ASP A 243 25.09 13.32 10.10
C ASP A 243 24.83 13.72 11.56
N ASN A 244 23.56 13.66 12.00
CA ASN A 244 23.14 14.06 13.34
C ASN A 244 22.90 12.87 14.29
N ARG A 245 23.27 11.65 13.91
CA ARG A 245 22.88 10.41 14.59
C ARG A 245 23.16 10.42 16.09
N ARG A 246 24.31 10.96 16.49
CA ARG A 246 24.72 10.99 17.91
C ARG A 246 23.79 11.85 18.76
N ASP A 247 23.41 13.02 18.27
CA ASP A 247 22.58 13.96 19.04
C ASP A 247 21.11 13.56 18.99
N LEU A 248 20.65 13.04 17.85
CA LEU A 248 19.36 12.38 17.72
C LEU A 248 19.20 11.21 18.69
N SER A 249 20.22 10.35 18.83
CA SER A 249 20.22 9.24 19.79
C SER A 249 20.12 9.71 21.24
N LYS A 250 20.73 10.85 21.59
CA LYS A 250 20.59 11.45 22.94
C LYS A 250 19.18 11.95 23.19
N LEU A 251 18.58 12.68 22.23
CA LEU A 251 17.21 13.17 22.34
C LEU A 251 16.21 12.02 22.44
N TYR A 252 16.35 10.99 21.59
CA TYR A 252 15.60 9.75 21.66
C TYR A 252 15.69 9.11 23.05
N SER A 253 16.91 8.93 23.55
CA SER A 253 17.18 8.28 24.84
C SER A 253 16.59 9.08 26.02
N SER A 254 16.69 10.41 25.96
CA SER A 254 16.10 11.33 26.96
C SER A 254 14.58 11.17 27.02
N LEU A 255 13.89 11.31 25.89
CA LEU A 255 12.45 11.18 25.80
C LEU A 255 11.99 9.77 26.21
N TYR A 256 12.64 8.72 25.68
CA TYR A 256 12.31 7.34 26.03
C TYR A 256 12.47 7.07 27.53
N LYS A 257 13.57 7.53 28.13
CA LYS A 257 13.83 7.38 29.57
C LYS A 257 12.75 8.05 30.40
N TYR A 258 12.39 9.29 30.07
CA TYR A 258 11.31 10.01 30.76
C TYR A 258 9.98 9.25 30.69
N LEU A 259 9.58 8.78 29.50
CA LEU A 259 8.35 7.99 29.35
C LEU A 259 8.41 6.66 30.11
N SER A 260 9.59 6.05 30.22
CA SER A 260 9.80 4.80 30.95
C SER A 260 9.69 5.00 32.46
N GLU A 261 10.39 5.99 33.02
CA GLU A 261 10.42 6.30 34.45
C GLU A 261 9.04 6.70 34.99
N ASN A 262 8.22 7.33 34.14
CA ASN A 262 6.83 7.68 34.48
C ASN A 262 5.81 6.60 34.08
N HIS A 263 6.26 5.41 33.66
CA HIS A 263 5.41 4.28 33.26
C HIS A 263 4.45 4.55 32.08
N TYR A 264 4.72 5.58 31.27
CA TYR A 264 3.89 5.97 30.13
C TYR A 264 4.07 5.07 28.90
N LEU A 265 5.20 4.37 28.77
CA LEU A 265 5.47 3.50 27.61
C LEU A 265 4.38 2.43 27.38
N LYS A 266 3.81 1.87 28.46
CA LYS A 266 2.76 0.84 28.38
C LYS A 266 1.34 1.40 28.51
N MET A 267 1.20 2.70 28.79
CA MET A 267 -0.08 3.36 28.99
C MET A 267 -0.73 3.69 27.64
N SER A 268 -2.02 3.41 27.45
CA SER A 268 -2.74 3.87 26.25
C SER A 268 -2.91 5.38 26.25
N GLY A 269 -3.06 5.95 25.05
CA GLY A 269 -3.35 7.37 24.90
C GLY A 269 -4.61 7.84 25.65
N THR A 270 -5.62 6.99 25.78
CA THR A 270 -6.87 7.28 26.50
C THR A 270 -6.71 7.27 28.03
N ALA A 271 -5.75 6.50 28.55
CA ALA A 271 -5.43 6.43 29.98
C ALA A 271 -4.48 7.55 30.44
N PHE A 272 -3.91 8.30 29.50
CA PHE A 272 -3.01 9.41 29.79
C PHE A 272 -3.80 10.60 30.34
N ALA A 273 -3.88 10.68 31.68
CA ALA A 273 -4.45 11.83 32.39
C ALA A 273 -3.47 13.00 32.34
N THR A 274 -3.90 14.11 31.75
CA THR A 274 -3.07 15.27 31.46
C THR A 274 -2.73 16.05 32.72
N ALA A 275 -1.44 16.13 33.06
CA ALA A 275 -0.90 17.18 33.91
C ALA A 275 -0.12 18.16 33.00
N PRO A 276 -0.41 19.48 33.03
CA PRO A 276 0.15 20.43 32.05
C PRO A 276 1.68 20.37 31.93
N ALA A 277 2.39 20.32 33.07
CA ALA A 277 3.86 20.28 33.06
C ALA A 277 4.46 19.02 32.43
N GLY A 278 3.78 17.87 32.56
CA GLY A 278 4.24 16.62 31.97
C GLY A 278 3.96 16.57 30.46
N GLU A 279 2.86 17.17 30.03
CA GLU A 279 2.48 17.30 28.62
C GLU A 279 3.45 18.21 27.87
N ASP A 280 3.72 19.41 28.40
CA ASP A 280 4.63 20.39 27.80
C ASP A 280 6.03 19.82 27.61
N TYR A 281 6.55 19.10 28.62
CA TYR A 281 7.86 18.44 28.52
C TYR A 281 7.88 17.38 27.41
N ILE A 282 6.85 16.52 27.34
CA ILE A 282 6.77 15.48 26.32
C ILE A 282 6.72 16.09 24.92
N PHE A 283 5.91 17.13 24.72
CA PHE A 283 5.83 17.81 23.44
C PHE A 283 7.14 18.49 23.07
N LEU A 284 7.77 19.24 23.98
CA LEU A 284 9.04 19.90 23.71
C LEU A 284 10.13 18.91 23.28
N GLN A 285 10.26 17.78 23.98
CA GLN A 285 11.24 16.75 23.63
C GLN A 285 10.91 16.05 22.30
N ALA A 286 9.63 15.81 22.03
CA ALA A 286 9.18 15.18 20.79
C ALA A 286 9.33 16.12 19.58
N GLU A 287 9.10 17.42 19.76
CA GLU A 287 9.32 18.48 18.77
C GLU A 287 10.81 18.58 18.42
N GLN A 288 11.68 18.74 19.42
CA GLN A 288 13.14 18.78 19.21
C GLN A 288 13.66 17.55 18.44
N LEU A 289 13.16 16.36 18.79
CA LEU A 289 13.53 15.13 18.09
C LEU A 289 13.03 15.13 16.64
N THR A 290 11.80 15.61 16.39
CA THR A 290 11.21 15.66 15.05
C THR A 290 11.92 16.67 14.16
N GLU A 291 12.16 17.88 14.67
CA GLU A 291 12.86 18.95 13.95
C GLU A 291 14.29 18.54 13.58
N MET A 292 15.00 17.89 14.50
CA MET A 292 16.36 17.42 14.24
C MET A 292 16.42 16.28 13.22
N MET A 293 15.38 15.43 13.12
CA MET A 293 15.34 14.37 12.10
C MET A 293 15.21 14.95 10.68
N GLY A 294 14.59 16.12 10.52
CA GLY A 294 14.36 16.75 9.21
C GLY A 294 13.12 16.23 8.48
N SER A 295 12.67 16.98 7.46
CA SER A 295 11.57 16.66 6.52
C SER A 295 10.20 16.27 7.15
N LEU A 296 10.04 16.41 8.47
CA LEU A 296 8.80 16.17 9.20
C LEU A 296 8.33 17.41 9.93
N ASN A 297 7.02 17.64 9.90
CA ASN A 297 6.39 18.72 10.63
C ASN A 297 5.75 18.20 11.93
N PHE A 298 6.29 18.63 13.08
CA PHE A 298 5.81 18.19 14.39
C PHE A 298 4.32 18.49 14.62
N GLU A 299 3.86 19.70 14.29
CA GLU A 299 2.46 20.10 14.45
C GLU A 299 1.49 19.24 13.61
N THR A 300 1.95 18.75 12.45
CA THR A 300 1.20 17.81 11.61
C THR A 300 1.01 16.46 12.31
N VAL A 301 2.07 15.90 12.91
CA VAL A 301 1.97 14.65 13.67
C VAL A 301 1.09 14.82 14.91
N LYS A 302 1.27 15.92 15.64
CA LYS A 302 0.43 16.29 16.80
C LYS A 302 -1.05 16.45 16.42
N ALA A 303 -1.36 17.05 15.28
CA ALA A 303 -2.73 17.15 14.80
C ALA A 303 -3.33 15.77 14.45
N LEU A 304 -2.54 14.91 13.80
CA LEU A 304 -2.93 13.54 13.44
C LEU A 304 -3.29 12.70 14.67
N THR A 305 -2.53 12.83 15.75
CA THR A 305 -2.77 12.14 17.04
C THR A 305 -3.85 12.81 17.91
N GLY A 306 -4.45 13.90 17.45
CA GLY A 306 -5.49 14.62 18.17
C GLY A 306 -4.98 15.44 19.35
N GLY A 307 -3.72 15.87 19.30
CA GLY A 307 -3.08 16.64 20.36
C GLY A 307 -2.75 15.81 21.60
N ASN A 308 -2.72 14.48 21.50
CA ASN A 308 -2.33 13.63 22.61
C ASN A 308 -0.80 13.56 22.71
N ALA A 309 -0.20 14.19 23.72
CA ALA A 309 1.26 14.23 23.87
C ALA A 309 1.91 12.85 23.94
N LEU A 310 1.33 11.93 24.71
CA LEU A 310 1.88 10.58 24.85
C LEU A 310 1.88 9.81 23.52
N VAL A 311 0.75 9.83 22.80
CA VAL A 311 0.64 9.15 21.50
C VAL A 311 1.58 9.78 20.48
N THR A 312 1.66 11.11 20.45
CA THR A 312 2.58 11.88 19.58
C THR A 312 4.03 11.45 19.79
N ALA A 313 4.50 11.50 21.04
CA ALA A 313 5.87 11.09 21.38
C ALA A 313 6.14 9.63 21.04
N LYS A 314 5.19 8.73 21.33
CA LYS A 314 5.32 7.29 21.01
C LYS A 314 5.45 7.03 19.50
N ILE A 315 4.67 7.73 18.69
CA ILE A 315 4.74 7.61 17.23
C ILE A 315 6.07 8.18 16.72
N ILE A 316 6.53 9.33 17.22
CA ILE A 316 7.83 9.91 16.85
C ILE A 316 8.99 8.98 17.23
N LEU A 317 8.97 8.40 18.45
CA LEU A 317 9.96 7.39 18.86
C LEU A 317 9.91 6.14 17.97
N ALA A 318 8.73 5.74 17.50
CA ALA A 318 8.59 4.61 16.59
C ALA A 318 9.12 4.93 15.18
N PHE A 319 8.85 6.14 14.68
CA PHE A 319 9.40 6.63 13.42
C PHE A 319 10.93 6.73 13.47
N TYR A 320 11.50 7.32 14.54
CA TYR A 320 12.95 7.36 14.77
C TYR A 320 13.59 5.96 14.61
N ARG A 321 13.00 4.93 15.23
CA ARG A 321 13.54 3.55 15.13
C ARG A 321 13.49 3.03 13.71
N ARG A 322 12.43 3.31 12.95
CA ARG A 322 12.32 2.91 11.53
C ARG A 322 13.33 3.62 10.65
N LEU A 323 13.52 4.91 10.89
CA LEU A 323 14.53 5.72 10.20
C LEU A 323 15.94 5.24 10.54
N GLU A 324 16.23 4.93 11.80
CA GLU A 324 17.52 4.35 12.21
C GLU A 324 17.78 3.01 11.52
N GLU A 325 16.79 2.11 11.53
CA GLU A 325 16.89 0.79 10.89
C GLU A 325 17.09 0.89 9.37
N ALA A 326 16.42 1.83 8.69
CA ALA A 326 16.62 2.07 7.26
C ALA A 326 17.99 2.71 6.97
N SER A 327 18.36 3.76 7.72
CA SER A 327 19.61 4.51 7.54
C SER A 327 20.85 3.66 7.83
N ALA A 328 20.73 2.63 8.67
CA ALA A 328 21.83 1.71 8.97
C ALA A 328 22.41 1.05 7.70
N TYR A 329 21.58 0.73 6.70
CA TYR A 329 22.06 0.14 5.44
C TYR A 329 22.89 1.13 4.61
N PHE A 330 22.53 2.41 4.64
CA PHE A 330 23.32 3.48 4.02
C PHE A 330 24.64 3.69 4.76
N ALA A 331 24.61 3.69 6.10
CA ALA A 331 25.82 3.81 6.93
C ALA A 331 26.80 2.64 6.74
N GLN A 332 26.29 1.44 6.44
CA GLN A 332 27.08 0.25 6.14
C GLN A 332 27.68 0.28 4.72
N GLY A 333 27.32 1.25 3.89
CA GLY A 333 27.71 1.31 2.48
C GLY A 333 26.99 0.29 1.58
N ARG A 334 25.93 -0.36 2.09
CA ARG A 334 25.16 -1.36 1.33
C ARG A 334 24.13 -0.73 0.40
N VAL A 335 23.74 0.51 0.66
CA VAL A 335 22.78 1.29 -0.14
C VAL A 335 23.28 2.71 -0.33
N ASN A 336 23.07 3.28 -1.52
CA ASN A 336 23.33 4.69 -1.80
C ASN A 336 22.29 5.28 -2.77
N PHE A 337 22.06 6.59 -2.72
CA PHE A 337 21.22 7.33 -3.67
C PHE A 337 21.96 7.71 -4.96
N THR A 338 23.29 7.79 -4.89
CA THR A 338 24.15 8.10 -6.04
C THR A 338 25.05 6.92 -6.37
N ASP A 339 25.36 6.76 -7.65
CA ASP A 339 26.37 5.80 -8.08
C ASP A 339 27.74 6.26 -7.56
N LEU A 340 28.44 5.39 -6.85
CA LEU A 340 29.75 5.69 -6.24
C LEU A 340 30.93 5.32 -7.16
N GLN A 341 30.66 4.98 -8.43
CA GLN A 341 31.68 4.60 -9.42
C GLN A 341 32.54 5.76 -9.94
#